data_AF-A0A6P6J8H3-F1
#
_entry.id   AF-A0A6P6J8H3-F1
#
_cell.length_a   1.000
_cell.length_b   1.000
_cell.length_c   1.000
_cell.angle_alpha   90.00
_cell.angle_beta   90.00
_cell.angle_gamma   90.00
#
_symmetry.space_group_name_H-M   'P 1'
#
loop_
_entity.id
_entity.type
_entity.pdbx_description
1 polymer ?
#
loop_
_entity_poly.entity_id
_entity_poly.type
_entity_poly.pdbx_seq_one_letter_code
_entity_poly.pdbx_strand_id
1 'polypeptide(L)'
;MTALLQSTLKQRSPSRTPDSWSRRKKRIYWRPRLTPTTDLCFMLPSEYSHVDCRYLVVIWPNPCLCVILLFVVTVHRAFEQAGMMLKDMQRLPEAVQYIEKASMMYVENGTPDTAAMALDRAGKLIEALDLAKAVDLYQQAAGVFENEDRLRQAVELVGKASRLLVRQQKFEEAAVSLQKEKNMYKEIENYPTCFKKTIAQVLVHLHRGDYVAAEKSVRESYSIPGFSGSEDCVAMEQLLQGYDEQDEEQVSRVCTSPLLRYMDNDYAKLAISLKIPGGGKKKSSAGGDAGAAAPEEDEDEYAGGLC
;
A
#
# COMPACT_ATOMS: atom_id res chain seq x y z
N MET A 1 18.32 7.93 75.07
CA MET A 1 19.04 8.81 74.12
C MET A 1 19.38 7.97 72.90
N THR A 2 18.73 8.30 71.77
CA THR A 2 19.23 8.14 70.39
C THR A 2 19.85 6.78 70.03
N ALA A 3 19.04 5.85 69.52
CA ALA A 3 18.86 5.58 68.09
C ALA A 3 19.86 4.50 67.60
N LEU A 4 19.39 3.24 67.53
CA LEU A 4 18.83 2.55 66.33
C LEU A 4 19.94 2.20 65.32
N LEU A 5 20.07 1.01 64.73
CA LEU A 5 19.55 -0.37 64.84
C LEU A 5 20.41 -1.14 63.77
N GLN A 6 21.02 -2.29 64.06
CA GLN A 6 20.67 -3.62 63.49
C GLN A 6 20.37 -3.64 61.98
N SER A 7 20.76 -4.62 61.16
CA SER A 7 21.53 -5.85 61.25
C SER A 7 21.38 -6.55 59.87
N THR A 8 22.39 -7.31 59.46
CA THR A 8 22.27 -8.57 58.67
C THR A 8 21.65 -8.55 57.27
N LEU A 9 22.55 -8.62 56.28
CA LEU A 9 22.66 -9.69 55.26
C LEU A 9 21.38 -10.46 54.85
N LYS A 10 20.96 -10.30 53.58
CA LYS A 10 20.55 -11.43 52.72
C LYS A 10 20.72 -11.13 51.24
N GLN A 11 21.28 -12.08 50.51
CA GLN A 11 21.62 -12.02 49.08
C GLN A 11 20.40 -12.06 48.15
N ARG A 12 20.45 -11.27 47.06
CA ARG A 12 20.06 -11.63 45.68
C ARG A 12 20.64 -10.61 44.70
N SER A 13 21.36 -11.06 43.68
CA SER A 13 21.79 -10.30 42.49
C SER A 13 20.58 -9.97 41.57
N PRO A 14 20.69 -9.11 40.51
CA PRO A 14 21.89 -8.53 39.89
C PRO A 14 21.82 -7.02 39.53
N SER A 15 22.92 -6.30 39.68
CA SER A 15 23.28 -5.17 38.80
C SER A 15 24.76 -4.84 38.97
N ARG A 16 25.61 -5.70 38.41
CA ARG A 16 26.97 -5.30 38.07
C ARG A 16 26.95 -4.80 36.63
N THR A 17 27.09 -3.49 36.48
CA THR A 17 28.06 -2.98 35.53
C THR A 17 29.42 -3.61 35.87
N PRO A 18 30.08 -4.20 34.87
CA PRO A 18 31.49 -3.88 34.74
C PRO A 18 31.93 -3.77 33.29
N ASP A 19 32.75 -2.75 33.10
CA ASP A 19 33.83 -2.69 32.14
C ASP A 19 34.53 -4.02 31.86
N SER A 20 35.09 -4.05 30.65
CA SER A 20 36.24 -4.84 30.21
C SER A 20 36.02 -6.31 29.85
N TRP A 21 35.69 -6.60 28.59
CA TRP A 21 36.25 -7.78 27.89
C TRP A 21 36.69 -7.41 26.48
N SER A 22 38.00 -7.50 26.27
CA SER A 22 38.69 -7.40 24.99
C SER A 22 38.10 -8.34 23.92
N ARG A 23 37.81 -7.80 22.73
CA ARG A 23 37.98 -8.55 21.47
C ARG A 23 38.78 -7.73 20.48
N ARG A 24 39.98 -8.27 20.20
CA ARG A 24 40.88 -7.88 19.12
C ARG A 24 40.11 -7.62 17.82
N LYS A 25 40.16 -6.39 17.30
CA LYS A 25 40.21 -6.15 15.85
C LYS A 25 41.47 -5.35 15.58
N LYS A 26 42.40 -5.97 14.86
CA LYS A 26 43.63 -5.34 14.38
C LYS A 26 43.25 -4.06 13.63
N ARG A 27 43.58 -2.91 14.21
CA ARG A 27 43.47 -1.61 13.55
C ARG A 27 44.67 -1.47 12.62
N ILE A 28 44.46 -1.81 11.35
CA ILE A 28 45.46 -1.54 10.30
C ILE A 28 45.42 -0.02 10.08
N TYR A 29 46.39 0.70 10.65
CA TYR A 29 46.62 2.10 10.31
C TYR A 29 47.33 2.16 8.95
N TRP A 30 46.59 2.43 7.88
CA TRP A 30 47.19 2.89 6.64
C TRP A 30 47.59 4.36 6.82
N ARG A 31 48.88 4.61 7.04
CA ARG A 31 49.48 5.94 6.85
C ARG A 31 49.60 6.17 5.33
N PRO A 32 48.96 7.18 4.74
CA PRO A 32 49.26 7.54 3.36
C PRO A 32 50.61 8.27 3.37
N ARG A 33 51.63 7.64 2.80
CA ARG A 33 52.87 8.31 2.43
C ARG A 33 52.61 8.97 1.08
N LEU A 34 52.32 10.27 1.10
CA LEU A 34 52.20 11.08 -0.12
C LEU A 34 53.58 11.20 -0.76
N THR A 35 53.74 10.63 -1.95
CA THR A 35 54.76 11.03 -2.92
C THR A 35 54.04 11.65 -4.11
N PRO A 36 54.45 12.84 -4.59
CA PRO A 36 53.84 13.47 -5.75
C PRO A 36 54.39 12.84 -7.04
N THR A 37 53.69 13.07 -8.15
CA THR A 37 54.04 12.73 -9.55
C THR A 37 53.92 11.25 -9.92
N THR A 38 52.82 10.88 -10.60
CA THR A 38 52.74 10.67 -12.06
C THR A 38 51.43 9.95 -12.38
N ASP A 39 50.68 10.50 -13.34
CA ASP A 39 49.68 9.86 -14.20
C ASP A 39 48.85 8.69 -13.63
N LEU A 40 47.65 9.01 -13.14
CA LEU A 40 46.51 8.10 -13.26
C LEU A 40 45.50 8.73 -14.23
N CYS A 41 45.68 8.37 -15.49
CA CYS A 41 44.65 8.46 -16.51
C CYS A 41 43.46 7.59 -16.05
N PHE A 42 42.43 8.23 -15.48
CA PHE A 42 41.15 7.58 -15.26
C PHE A 42 40.48 7.40 -16.63
N MET A 43 40.63 6.21 -17.19
CA MET A 43 39.83 5.75 -18.33
C MET A 43 38.41 5.52 -17.82
N LEU A 44 37.58 6.57 -17.87
CA LEU A 44 36.13 6.45 -17.71
C LEU A 44 35.56 5.72 -18.95
N PRO A 45 34.64 4.76 -18.78
CA PRO A 45 33.92 4.17 -19.90
C PRO A 45 33.18 5.25 -20.70
N SER A 46 33.31 5.19 -22.03
CA SER A 46 32.88 6.19 -23.02
C SER A 46 31.35 6.39 -23.18
N GLU A 47 30.52 5.99 -22.21
CA GLU A 47 29.05 6.07 -22.33
C GLU A 47 28.38 7.08 -21.38
N TYR A 48 29.15 7.85 -20.59
CA TYR A 48 28.63 8.90 -19.71
C TYR A 48 28.95 10.32 -20.23
N SER A 49 28.63 10.59 -21.49
CA SER A 49 28.86 11.90 -22.11
C SER A 49 27.71 12.90 -21.90
N HIS A 50 26.67 12.57 -21.12
CA HIS A 50 25.43 13.36 -21.08
C HIS A 50 24.84 13.60 -19.68
N VAL A 51 25.70 13.77 -18.67
CA VAL A 51 25.25 14.38 -17.40
C VAL A 51 26.01 15.69 -17.24
N ASP A 52 25.32 16.80 -17.51
CA ASP A 52 25.80 18.16 -17.34
C ASP A 52 26.32 18.37 -15.91
N CYS A 53 27.64 18.20 -15.73
CA CYS A 53 28.39 18.66 -14.55
C CYS A 53 28.56 20.19 -14.63
N ARG A 54 27.46 20.92 -14.66
CA ARG A 54 27.44 22.31 -14.19
C ARG A 54 26.83 22.26 -12.80
N TYR A 55 27.63 22.40 -11.76
CA TYR A 55 27.37 23.32 -10.65
C TYR A 55 28.49 23.26 -9.60
N LEU A 56 29.19 24.39 -9.50
CA LEU A 56 29.85 24.95 -8.33
C LEU A 56 30.97 24.14 -7.66
N VAL A 57 32.18 24.29 -8.19
CA VAL A 57 33.41 24.23 -7.39
C VAL A 57 33.41 25.45 -6.46
N VAL A 58 32.73 25.36 -5.32
CA VAL A 58 33.04 26.22 -4.17
C VAL A 58 34.20 25.56 -3.45
N ILE A 59 35.40 26.12 -3.65
CA ILE A 59 36.64 25.67 -3.03
C ILE A 59 36.49 25.87 -1.52
N TRP A 60 36.10 24.82 -0.81
CA TRP A 60 36.17 24.76 0.65
C TRP A 60 37.54 24.21 1.08
N PRO A 61 38.14 24.73 2.17
CA PRO A 61 39.55 24.53 2.49
C PRO A 61 39.91 23.12 3.02
N ASN A 62 38.99 22.16 2.99
CA ASN A 62 39.19 20.80 3.50
C ASN A 62 38.90 19.74 2.42
N PRO A 63 39.92 19.21 1.71
CA PRO A 63 39.73 18.23 0.64
C PRO A 63 39.16 16.89 1.14
N CYS A 64 39.30 16.56 2.43
CA CYS A 64 38.80 15.30 3.01
C CYS A 64 37.28 15.26 3.16
N LEU A 65 36.61 16.39 3.44
CA LEU A 65 35.15 16.45 3.59
C LEU A 65 34.44 16.42 2.23
N CYS A 66 35.07 16.99 1.19
CA CYS A 66 34.52 17.07 -0.15
C CYS A 66 34.43 15.69 -0.84
N VAL A 67 35.44 14.83 -0.66
CA VAL A 67 35.46 13.46 -1.22
C VAL A 67 34.40 12.56 -0.58
N ILE A 68 34.12 12.73 0.72
CA ILE A 68 33.11 11.94 1.43
C ILE A 68 31.70 12.31 0.97
N LEU A 69 31.41 13.60 0.78
CA LEU A 69 30.11 14.08 0.29
C LEU A 69 29.83 13.66 -1.16
N LEU A 70 30.83 13.73 -2.05
CA LEU A 70 30.70 13.24 -3.43
C LEU A 70 30.48 11.72 -3.51
N PHE A 71 31.04 10.95 -2.57
CA PHE A 71 30.84 9.50 -2.50
C PHE A 71 29.40 9.15 -2.10
N VAL A 72 28.80 9.87 -1.17
CA VAL A 72 27.42 9.61 -0.72
C VAL A 72 26.37 9.98 -1.78
N VAL A 73 26.60 11.06 -2.54
CA VAL A 73 25.71 11.51 -3.63
C VAL A 73 25.76 10.58 -4.86
N THR A 74 26.80 9.77 -5.04
CA THR A 74 26.89 8.84 -6.18
C THR A 74 26.35 7.44 -5.87
N VAL A 75 26.34 7.03 -4.59
CA VAL A 75 25.93 5.67 -4.19
C VAL A 75 24.44 5.40 -4.45
N HIS A 76 23.55 6.35 -4.16
CA HIS A 76 22.11 6.17 -4.42
C HIS A 76 21.80 6.02 -5.92
N ARG A 77 22.49 6.79 -6.78
CA ARG A 77 22.36 6.70 -8.24
C ARG A 77 22.89 5.37 -8.77
N ALA A 78 23.97 4.85 -8.21
CA ALA A 78 24.49 3.53 -8.56
C ALA A 78 23.50 2.41 -8.21
N PHE A 79 22.81 2.50 -7.07
CA PHE A 79 21.78 1.53 -6.69
C PHE A 79 20.55 1.60 -7.60
N GLU A 80 20.10 2.80 -7.99
CA GLU A 80 18.98 2.94 -8.94
C GLU A 80 19.34 2.36 -10.32
N GLN A 81 20.57 2.59 -10.80
CA GLN A 81 21.05 2.00 -12.04
C GLN A 81 21.16 0.48 -11.96
N ALA A 82 21.67 -0.06 -10.85
CA ALA A 82 21.70 -1.51 -10.63
C ALA A 82 20.28 -2.10 -10.64
N GLY A 83 19.31 -1.42 -10.03
CA GLY A 83 17.90 -1.79 -10.08
C GLY A 83 17.33 -1.80 -11.50
N MET A 84 17.67 -0.79 -12.32
CA MET A 84 17.25 -0.72 -13.73
C MET A 84 17.88 -1.82 -14.59
N MET A 85 19.15 -2.15 -14.38
CA MET A 85 19.80 -3.27 -15.07
C MET A 85 19.17 -4.61 -14.69
N LEU A 86 18.81 -4.81 -13.41
CA LEU A 86 18.10 -6.01 -12.96
C LEU A 86 16.68 -6.11 -13.52
N LYS A 87 16.03 -4.97 -13.73
CA LYS A 87 14.74 -4.90 -14.45
C LYS A 87 14.90 -5.38 -15.89
N ASP A 88 15.93 -4.93 -16.61
CA ASP A 88 16.20 -5.35 -17.99
C ASP A 88 16.56 -6.84 -18.08
N MET A 89 17.25 -7.36 -17.06
CA MET A 89 17.54 -8.79 -16.89
C MET A 89 16.33 -9.62 -16.40
N GLN A 90 15.13 -9.02 -16.27
CA GLN A 90 13.90 -9.64 -15.77
C GLN A 90 13.99 -10.18 -14.32
N ARG A 91 15.00 -9.78 -13.54
CA ARG A 91 15.16 -10.13 -12.12
C ARG A 91 14.53 -9.06 -11.22
N LEU A 92 13.24 -8.83 -11.43
CA LEU A 92 12.44 -7.82 -10.72
C LEU A 92 12.46 -7.91 -9.18
N PRO A 93 12.38 -9.08 -8.52
CA PRO A 93 12.37 -9.12 -7.05
C PRO A 93 13.70 -8.68 -6.43
N GLU A 94 14.82 -8.86 -7.14
CA GLU A 94 16.12 -8.38 -6.68
C GLU A 94 16.26 -6.88 -6.92
N ALA A 95 15.73 -6.37 -8.04
CA ALA A 95 15.70 -4.95 -8.33
C ALA A 95 15.03 -4.16 -7.20
N VAL A 96 13.92 -4.66 -6.65
CA VAL A 96 13.20 -4.04 -5.52
C VAL A 96 14.12 -3.82 -4.31
N GLN A 97 14.91 -4.83 -3.93
CA GLN A 97 15.81 -4.71 -2.76
C GLN A 97 16.87 -3.61 -2.94
N TYR A 98 17.33 -3.40 -4.18
CA TYR A 98 18.26 -2.31 -4.49
C TYR A 98 17.56 -0.95 -4.49
N ILE A 99 16.31 -0.89 -4.94
CA ILE A 99 15.52 0.35 -4.92
C ILE A 99 15.15 0.74 -3.48
N GLU A 100 14.81 -0.20 -2.61
CA GLU A 100 14.57 0.06 -1.18
C GLU A 100 15.82 0.65 -0.53
N LYS A 101 16.99 0.05 -0.76
CA LYS A 101 18.27 0.59 -0.29
C LYS A 101 18.54 1.99 -0.85
N ALA A 102 18.26 2.21 -2.14
CA ALA A 102 18.40 3.54 -2.75
C ALA A 102 17.47 4.56 -2.06
N SER A 103 16.23 4.18 -1.76
CA SER A 103 15.25 5.05 -1.11
C SER A 103 15.70 5.49 0.29
N MET A 104 16.26 4.59 1.09
CA MET A 104 16.82 4.95 2.41
C MET A 104 17.93 5.99 2.28
N MET A 105 18.84 5.80 1.31
CA MET A 105 19.91 6.75 1.05
C MET A 105 19.38 8.10 0.53
N TYR A 106 18.31 8.10 -0.27
CA TYR A 106 17.67 9.34 -0.75
C TYR A 106 17.05 10.16 0.39
N VAL A 107 16.43 9.49 1.38
CA VAL A 107 15.89 10.13 2.59
C VAL A 107 17.02 10.68 3.45
N GLU A 108 18.09 9.91 3.69
CA GLU A 108 19.27 10.36 4.44
C GLU A 108 19.98 11.55 3.77
N ASN A 109 19.96 11.62 2.44
CA ASN A 109 20.53 12.71 1.66
C ASN A 109 19.66 13.98 1.64
N GLY A 110 18.49 13.96 2.30
CA GLY A 110 17.57 15.11 2.31
C GLY A 110 16.81 15.30 1.00
N THR A 111 16.69 14.25 0.18
CA THR A 111 15.86 14.23 -1.05
C THR A 111 14.73 13.17 -0.97
N PRO A 112 13.89 13.20 0.06
CA PRO A 112 12.88 12.16 0.32
C PRO A 112 11.78 12.08 -0.77
N ASP A 113 11.44 13.18 -1.46
CA ASP A 113 10.61 13.17 -2.67
C ASP A 113 11.08 12.16 -3.73
N THR A 114 12.39 12.14 -4.02
CA THR A 114 12.95 11.20 -5.01
C THR A 114 12.94 9.76 -4.51
N ALA A 115 13.07 9.56 -3.20
CA ALA A 115 12.96 8.26 -2.56
C ALA A 115 11.55 7.67 -2.78
N ALA A 116 10.52 8.46 -2.48
CA ALA A 116 9.14 8.03 -2.59
C ALA A 116 8.73 7.77 -4.05
N MET A 117 9.19 8.61 -5.00
CA MET A 117 8.98 8.35 -6.43
C MET A 117 9.68 7.08 -6.93
N ALA A 118 10.87 6.77 -6.42
CA ALA A 118 11.56 5.53 -6.76
C ALA A 118 10.80 4.30 -6.24
N LEU A 119 10.27 4.38 -5.01
CA LEU A 119 9.42 3.33 -4.43
C LEU A 119 8.10 3.14 -5.18
N ASP A 120 7.41 4.22 -5.58
CA ASP A 120 6.17 4.15 -6.38
C ASP A 120 6.40 3.44 -7.73
N ARG A 121 7.53 3.75 -8.40
CA ARG A 121 7.93 3.07 -9.64
C ARG A 121 8.22 1.59 -9.41
N ALA A 122 8.87 1.23 -8.31
CA ALA A 122 9.15 -0.16 -7.95
C ALA A 122 7.86 -0.94 -7.66
N GLY A 123 6.93 -0.34 -6.91
CA GLY A 123 5.61 -0.90 -6.61
C GLY A 123 4.87 -1.27 -7.89
N LYS A 124 4.83 -0.36 -8.86
CA LYS A 124 4.17 -0.60 -10.15
C LYS A 124 4.79 -1.76 -10.96
N LEU A 125 6.10 -1.98 -10.83
CA LEU A 125 6.78 -3.08 -11.52
C LEU A 125 6.51 -4.43 -10.84
N ILE A 126 6.44 -4.45 -9.51
CA ILE A 126 6.23 -5.69 -8.75
C ILE A 126 4.76 -6.11 -8.71
N GLU A 127 3.80 -5.20 -8.96
CA GLU A 127 2.36 -5.51 -9.04
C GLU A 127 2.02 -6.71 -9.95
N ALA A 128 2.77 -6.91 -11.04
CA ALA A 128 2.55 -8.02 -11.97
C ALA A 128 3.07 -9.37 -11.45
N LEU A 129 3.95 -9.37 -10.45
CA LEU A 129 4.61 -10.56 -9.90
C LEU A 129 4.12 -10.91 -8.50
N ASP A 130 4.10 -9.92 -7.62
CA ASP A 130 3.83 -10.08 -6.19
C ASP A 130 3.09 -8.85 -5.66
N LEU A 131 1.79 -9.03 -5.44
CA LEU A 131 0.91 -7.97 -4.94
C LEU A 131 1.25 -7.60 -3.48
N ALA A 132 1.71 -8.55 -2.66
CA ALA A 132 1.97 -8.30 -1.24
C ALA A 132 3.15 -7.33 -1.08
N LYS A 133 4.25 -7.59 -1.81
CA LYS A 133 5.40 -6.67 -1.84
C LYS A 133 5.06 -5.31 -2.44
N ALA A 134 4.16 -5.26 -3.43
CA ALA A 134 3.70 -3.98 -3.99
C ALA A 134 3.02 -3.12 -2.93
N VAL A 135 2.17 -3.72 -2.08
CA VAL A 135 1.51 -3.02 -0.97
C VAL A 135 2.55 -2.47 0.01
N ASP A 136 3.53 -3.28 0.41
CA ASP A 136 4.58 -2.85 1.34
C ASP A 136 5.37 -1.65 0.79
N LEU A 137 5.73 -1.66 -0.50
CA LEU A 137 6.44 -0.56 -1.14
C LEU A 137 5.60 0.72 -1.21
N TYR A 138 4.31 0.62 -1.51
CA TYR A 138 3.42 1.78 -1.52
C TYR A 138 3.18 2.35 -0.12
N GLN A 139 3.11 1.50 0.91
CA GLN A 139 3.02 1.94 2.30
C GLN A 139 4.31 2.63 2.75
N GLN A 140 5.48 2.10 2.38
CA GLN A 140 6.76 2.76 2.61
C GLN A 140 6.82 4.13 1.93
N ALA A 141 6.43 4.21 0.64
CA ALA A 141 6.37 5.46 -0.10
C ALA A 141 5.41 6.48 0.53
N ALA A 142 4.23 6.02 0.98
CA ALA A 142 3.26 6.86 1.68
C ALA A 142 3.83 7.40 3.00
N GLY A 143 4.55 6.57 3.76
CA GLY A 143 5.22 6.99 4.99
C GLY A 143 6.29 8.07 4.75
N VAL A 144 7.04 7.99 3.65
CA VAL A 144 8.01 9.04 3.28
C VAL A 144 7.29 10.38 3.02
N PHE A 145 6.21 10.38 2.25
CA PHE A 145 5.44 11.60 1.99
C PHE A 145 4.68 12.13 3.21
N GLU A 146 4.23 11.25 4.12
CA GLU A 146 3.62 11.65 5.39
C GLU A 146 4.63 12.41 6.26
N ASN A 147 5.89 11.97 6.31
CA ASN A 147 6.95 12.64 7.09
C ASN A 147 7.32 14.03 6.54
N GLU A 148 7.05 14.30 5.26
CA GLU A 148 7.29 15.59 4.61
C GLU A 148 6.05 16.50 4.57
N ASP A 149 4.96 16.13 5.25
CA ASP A 149 3.66 16.81 5.22
C ASP A 149 3.04 16.90 3.81
N ARG A 150 3.45 16.02 2.89
CA ARG A 150 2.92 15.92 1.52
C ARG A 150 1.67 15.04 1.46
N LEU A 151 0.62 15.44 2.19
CA LEU A 151 -0.59 14.65 2.41
C LEU A 151 -1.31 14.21 1.13
N ARG A 152 -1.36 15.06 0.09
CA ARG A 152 -2.02 14.72 -1.18
C ARG A 152 -1.32 13.58 -1.93
N GLN A 153 0.01 13.53 -1.88
CA GLN A 153 0.78 12.46 -2.51
C GLN A 153 0.73 11.18 -1.68
N ALA A 154 0.81 11.32 -0.36
CA ALA A 154 0.69 10.19 0.55
C ALA A 154 -0.66 9.46 0.39
N VAL A 155 -1.78 10.20 0.36
CA VAL A 155 -3.12 9.58 0.28
C VAL A 155 -3.33 8.85 -1.06
N GLU A 156 -2.74 9.32 -2.16
CA GLU A 156 -2.80 8.65 -3.46
C GLU A 156 -2.11 7.26 -3.41
N LEU A 157 -0.96 7.18 -2.73
CA LEU A 157 -0.23 5.93 -2.53
C LEU A 157 -0.95 4.98 -1.59
N VAL A 158 -1.54 5.49 -0.49
CA VAL A 158 -2.44 4.71 0.36
C VAL A 158 -3.61 4.17 -0.46
N GLY A 159 -4.19 4.97 -1.36
CA GLY A 159 -5.26 4.51 -2.26
C GLY A 159 -4.82 3.43 -3.26
N LYS A 160 -3.57 3.45 -3.75
CA LYS A 160 -2.99 2.32 -4.52
C LYS A 160 -2.89 1.07 -3.65
N ALA A 161 -2.36 1.18 -2.44
CA ALA A 161 -2.27 0.07 -1.49
C ALA A 161 -3.64 -0.52 -1.15
N SER A 162 -4.65 0.32 -0.84
CA SER A 162 -6.04 -0.11 -0.55
C SER A 162 -6.62 -0.95 -1.68
N ARG A 163 -6.44 -0.53 -2.95
CA ARG A 163 -6.94 -1.26 -4.12
C ARG A 163 -6.27 -2.62 -4.29
N LEU A 164 -4.96 -2.70 -4.07
CA LEU A 164 -4.22 -3.96 -4.13
C LEU A 164 -4.60 -4.91 -3.00
N LEU A 165 -4.87 -4.40 -1.79
CA LEU A 165 -5.33 -5.21 -0.66
C LEU A 165 -6.70 -5.84 -0.94
N VAL A 166 -7.62 -5.09 -1.55
CA VAL A 166 -8.91 -5.62 -2.01
C VAL A 166 -8.71 -6.69 -3.09
N ARG A 167 -7.79 -6.49 -4.03
CA ARG A 167 -7.45 -7.49 -5.06
C ARG A 167 -6.88 -8.77 -4.45
N GLN A 168 -6.14 -8.69 -3.35
CA GLN A 168 -5.62 -9.83 -2.59
C GLN A 168 -6.68 -10.51 -1.69
N GLN A 169 -7.90 -9.97 -1.62
CA GLN A 169 -8.96 -10.42 -0.69
C GLN A 169 -8.58 -10.29 0.80
N LYS A 170 -7.62 -9.43 1.13
CA LYS A 170 -7.25 -9.11 2.52
C LYS A 170 -8.13 -8.00 3.07
N PHE A 171 -9.40 -8.32 3.33
CA PHE A 171 -10.42 -7.33 3.67
C PHE A 171 -10.19 -6.59 5.00
N GLU A 172 -9.53 -7.22 5.97
CA GLU A 172 -9.25 -6.58 7.26
C GLU A 172 -8.20 -5.46 7.13
N GLU A 173 -7.08 -5.77 6.48
CA GLU A 173 -6.02 -4.80 6.16
C GLU A 173 -6.57 -3.70 5.23
N ALA A 174 -7.40 -4.07 4.25
CA ALA A 174 -8.03 -3.12 3.34
C ALA A 174 -8.95 -2.12 4.08
N ALA A 175 -9.75 -2.57 5.05
CA ALA A 175 -10.62 -1.70 5.83
C ALA A 175 -9.82 -0.65 6.64
N VAL A 176 -8.70 -1.07 7.24
CA VAL A 176 -7.79 -0.15 7.96
C VAL A 176 -7.16 0.86 7.00
N SER A 177 -6.67 0.40 5.84
CA SER A 177 -6.07 1.26 4.81
C SER A 177 -7.08 2.30 4.28
N LEU A 178 -8.32 1.88 3.99
CA LEU A 178 -9.39 2.76 3.56
C LEU A 178 -9.81 3.77 4.64
N GLN A 179 -9.81 3.38 5.91
CA GLN A 179 -10.10 4.32 7.00
C GLN A 179 -8.99 5.36 7.13
N LYS A 180 -7.71 4.97 6.99
CA LYS A 180 -6.58 5.90 6.94
C LYS A 180 -6.76 6.89 5.78
N GLU A 181 -7.08 6.37 4.59
CA GLU A 181 -7.32 7.18 3.39
C GLU A 181 -8.47 8.19 3.59
N LYS A 182 -9.60 7.76 4.20
CA LYS A 182 -10.74 8.62 4.52
C LYS A 182 -10.36 9.75 5.49
N ASN A 183 -9.58 9.44 6.52
CA ASN A 183 -9.13 10.43 7.50
C ASN A 183 -8.23 11.48 6.84
N MET A 184 -7.27 11.06 6.00
CA MET A 184 -6.40 11.98 5.26
C MET A 184 -7.19 12.88 4.30
N TYR A 185 -8.16 12.35 3.56
CA TYR A 185 -9.00 13.18 2.69
C TYR A 185 -9.90 14.15 3.47
N LYS A 186 -10.32 13.78 4.68
CA LYS A 186 -11.05 14.68 5.60
C LYS A 186 -10.18 15.84 6.05
N GLU A 187 -8.90 15.59 6.36
CA GLU A 187 -7.92 16.63 6.71
C GLU A 187 -7.61 17.57 5.52
N ILE A 188 -7.60 17.04 4.30
CA ILE A 188 -7.41 17.83 3.06
C ILE A 188 -8.69 18.60 2.68
N GLU A 189 -9.83 18.33 3.34
CA GLU A 189 -11.16 18.87 3.04
C GLU A 189 -11.72 18.47 1.65
N ASN A 190 -11.26 17.34 1.11
CA ASN A 190 -11.78 16.80 -0.15
C ASN A 190 -12.98 15.87 0.10
N TYR A 191 -14.10 16.46 0.50
CA TYR A 191 -15.32 15.74 0.89
C TYR A 191 -15.89 14.80 -0.19
N PRO A 192 -15.97 15.17 -1.49
CA PRO A 192 -16.50 14.27 -2.51
C PRO A 192 -15.71 12.95 -2.62
N THR A 193 -14.40 12.99 -2.35
CA THR A 193 -13.58 11.78 -2.38
C THR A 193 -13.81 10.94 -1.13
N CYS A 194 -14.08 11.55 0.04
CA CYS A 194 -14.46 10.84 1.25
C CYS A 194 -15.74 10.01 1.07
N PHE A 195 -16.71 10.50 0.30
CA PHE A 195 -17.96 9.77 0.04
C PHE A 195 -17.67 8.47 -0.71
N LYS A 196 -16.85 8.54 -1.76
CA LYS A 196 -16.37 7.36 -2.51
C LYS A 196 -15.61 6.37 -1.63
N LYS A 197 -14.81 6.84 -0.69
CA LYS A 197 -14.12 5.96 0.27
C LYS A 197 -15.08 5.30 1.25
N THR A 198 -16.16 5.98 1.64
CA THR A 198 -17.22 5.38 2.45
C THR A 198 -17.89 4.23 1.70
N ILE A 199 -18.20 4.39 0.41
CA ILE A 199 -18.73 3.32 -0.44
C ILE A 199 -17.77 2.12 -0.45
N ALA A 200 -16.47 2.36 -0.68
CA ALA A 200 -15.46 1.30 -0.68
C ALA A 200 -15.39 0.57 0.66
N GLN A 201 -15.47 1.28 1.79
CA GLN A 201 -15.48 0.69 3.13
C GLN A 201 -16.71 -0.21 3.35
N VAL A 202 -17.91 0.26 2.99
CA VAL A 202 -19.14 -0.53 3.10
C VAL A 202 -19.01 -1.82 2.30
N LEU A 203 -18.56 -1.75 1.05
CA LEU A 203 -18.35 -2.93 0.21
C LEU A 203 -17.39 -3.94 0.83
N VAL A 204 -16.28 -3.47 1.41
CA VAL A 204 -15.29 -4.33 2.09
C VAL A 204 -15.89 -4.98 3.34
N HIS A 205 -16.65 -4.24 4.16
CA HIS A 205 -17.29 -4.78 5.36
C HIS A 205 -18.40 -5.80 5.02
N LEU A 206 -19.19 -5.55 3.99
CA LEU A 206 -20.23 -6.49 3.54
C LEU A 206 -19.62 -7.79 2.98
N HIS A 207 -18.46 -7.73 2.30
CA HIS A 207 -17.72 -8.94 1.88
C HIS A 207 -17.14 -9.74 3.06
N ARG A 208 -16.83 -9.08 4.18
CA ARG A 208 -16.44 -9.76 5.43
C ARG A 208 -17.63 -10.41 6.14
N GLY A 209 -18.86 -10.12 5.73
CA GLY A 209 -20.08 -10.52 6.43
C GLY A 209 -20.33 -9.73 7.72
N ASP A 210 -19.66 -8.58 7.90
CA ASP A 210 -19.81 -7.73 9.08
C ASP A 210 -20.73 -6.54 8.75
N TYR A 211 -22.03 -6.77 8.89
CA TYR A 211 -23.05 -5.75 8.65
C TYR A 211 -22.94 -4.58 9.65
N VAL A 212 -22.62 -4.87 10.91
CA VAL A 212 -22.54 -3.84 11.97
C VAL A 212 -21.40 -2.86 11.68
N ALA A 213 -20.25 -3.36 11.23
CA ALA A 213 -19.16 -2.49 10.81
C ALA A 213 -19.47 -1.68 9.54
N ALA A 214 -20.24 -2.25 8.60
CA ALA A 214 -20.69 -1.54 7.40
C ALA A 214 -21.62 -0.38 7.77
N GLU A 215 -22.63 -0.62 8.60
CA GLU A 215 -23.57 0.41 9.07
C GLU A 215 -22.84 1.50 9.87
N LYS A 216 -21.91 1.10 10.75
CA LYS A 216 -21.07 2.04 11.50
C LYS A 216 -20.26 2.94 10.57
N SER A 217 -19.73 2.41 9.47
CA SER A 217 -18.95 3.18 8.50
C SER A 217 -19.78 4.29 7.84
N VAL A 218 -21.04 4.01 7.50
CA VAL A 218 -21.98 5.03 6.99
C VAL A 218 -22.33 6.03 8.07
N ARG A 219 -22.60 5.55 9.30
CA ARG A 219 -22.97 6.40 10.43
C ARG A 219 -21.89 7.44 10.76
N GLU A 220 -20.63 7.02 10.76
CA GLU A 220 -19.49 7.94 10.97
C GLU A 220 -19.37 8.98 9.86
N SER A 221 -19.74 8.62 8.64
CA SER A 221 -19.67 9.51 7.47
C SER A 221 -20.75 10.59 7.45
N TYR A 222 -21.85 10.48 8.20
CA TYR A 222 -22.80 11.61 8.40
C TYR A 222 -22.15 12.83 9.05
N SER A 223 -21.05 12.66 9.77
CA SER A 223 -20.28 13.79 10.33
C SER A 223 -19.52 14.59 9.26
N ILE A 224 -19.46 14.09 8.02
CA ILE A 224 -18.75 14.73 6.91
C ILE A 224 -19.70 15.73 6.22
N PRO A 225 -19.30 16.99 6.06
CA PRO A 225 -20.11 18.00 5.37
C PRO A 225 -20.56 17.54 3.98
N GLY A 226 -21.86 17.62 3.71
CA GLY A 226 -22.44 17.29 2.41
C GLY A 226 -22.73 15.81 2.17
N PHE A 227 -22.38 14.90 3.08
CA PHE A 227 -22.64 13.46 2.89
C PHE A 227 -24.14 13.13 2.95
N SER A 228 -24.88 13.64 3.93
CA SER A 228 -26.30 13.30 4.13
C SER A 228 -27.22 13.68 2.96
N GLY A 229 -26.79 14.61 2.10
CA GLY A 229 -27.54 15.02 0.90
C GLY A 229 -26.97 14.47 -0.40
N SER A 230 -25.92 13.65 -0.35
CA SER A 230 -25.30 13.09 -1.55
C SER A 230 -26.00 11.82 -2.02
N GLU A 231 -25.92 11.57 -3.32
CA GLU A 231 -26.40 10.31 -3.92
C GLU A 231 -25.67 9.09 -3.34
N ASP A 232 -24.41 9.26 -2.89
CA ASP A 232 -23.63 8.21 -2.25
C ASP A 232 -24.27 7.72 -0.96
N CYS A 233 -24.81 8.63 -0.13
CA CYS A 233 -25.47 8.27 1.12
C CYS A 233 -26.74 7.47 0.87
N VAL A 234 -27.59 7.96 -0.05
CA VAL A 234 -28.84 7.29 -0.43
C VAL A 234 -28.55 5.89 -0.99
N ALA A 235 -27.53 5.76 -1.85
CA ALA A 235 -27.14 4.46 -2.40
C ALA A 235 -26.64 3.49 -1.30
N MET A 236 -25.88 3.98 -0.32
CA MET A 236 -25.40 3.14 0.79
C MET A 236 -26.51 2.75 1.76
N GLU A 237 -27.47 3.62 2.04
CA GLU A 237 -28.66 3.30 2.83
C GLU A 237 -29.51 2.24 2.14
N GLN A 238 -29.77 2.38 0.83
CA GLN A 238 -30.49 1.38 0.03
C GLN A 238 -29.74 0.05 -0.03
N LEU A 239 -28.41 0.08 -0.11
CA LEU A 239 -27.58 -1.13 -0.11
C LEU A 239 -27.65 -1.86 1.23
N LEU A 240 -27.54 -1.14 2.35
CA LEU A 240 -27.62 -1.71 3.69
C LEU A 240 -29.02 -2.25 3.97
N GLN A 241 -30.06 -1.51 3.60
CA GLN A 241 -31.46 -1.96 3.75
C GLN A 241 -31.70 -3.26 2.96
N GLY A 242 -31.31 -3.31 1.68
CA GLY A 242 -31.47 -4.53 0.88
C GLY A 242 -30.66 -5.71 1.42
N TYR A 243 -29.51 -5.45 2.05
CA TYR A 243 -28.72 -6.50 2.69
C TYR A 243 -29.38 -7.05 3.97
N ASP A 244 -30.00 -6.18 4.78
CA ASP A 244 -30.73 -6.55 6.00
C ASP A 244 -32.04 -7.30 5.69
N GLU A 245 -32.80 -6.83 4.70
CA GLU A 245 -34.04 -7.46 4.22
C GLU A 245 -33.79 -8.73 3.37
N GLN A 246 -32.54 -9.01 3.04
CA GLN A 246 -32.10 -10.10 2.17
C GLN A 246 -32.68 -10.03 0.73
N ASP A 247 -32.92 -8.82 0.23
CA ASP A 247 -33.39 -8.57 -1.14
C ASP A 247 -32.20 -8.53 -2.12
N GLU A 248 -31.99 -9.66 -2.83
CA GLU A 248 -30.97 -9.81 -3.86
C GLU A 248 -31.19 -8.88 -5.07
N GLU A 249 -32.43 -8.58 -5.41
CA GLU A 249 -32.75 -7.69 -6.52
C GLU A 249 -32.42 -6.24 -6.18
N GLN A 250 -32.71 -5.79 -4.96
CA GLN A 250 -32.32 -4.45 -4.50
C GLN A 250 -30.81 -4.28 -4.45
N VAL A 251 -30.08 -5.21 -3.83
CA VAL A 251 -28.62 -5.14 -3.73
C VAL A 251 -27.96 -5.17 -5.11
N SER A 252 -28.39 -6.07 -6.01
CA SER A 252 -27.83 -6.16 -7.36
C SER A 252 -28.10 -4.91 -8.21
N ARG A 253 -29.29 -4.29 -8.06
CA ARG A 253 -29.62 -3.00 -8.70
C ARG A 253 -28.69 -1.89 -8.24
N VAL A 254 -28.45 -1.76 -6.93
CA VAL A 254 -27.54 -0.75 -6.38
C VAL A 254 -26.10 -1.02 -6.81
N CYS A 255 -25.63 -2.27 -6.75
CA CYS A 255 -24.29 -2.66 -7.20
C CYS A 255 -24.03 -2.42 -8.70
N THR A 256 -25.09 -2.44 -9.52
CA THR A 256 -25.00 -2.19 -10.97
C THR A 256 -25.20 -0.72 -11.32
N SER A 257 -25.55 0.12 -10.34
CA SER A 257 -25.75 1.55 -10.56
C SER A 257 -24.48 2.24 -11.11
N PRO A 258 -24.62 3.33 -11.90
CA PRO A 258 -23.48 4.09 -12.40
C PRO A 258 -22.52 4.53 -11.30
N LEU A 259 -23.04 4.84 -10.10
CA LEU A 259 -22.25 5.26 -8.94
C LEU A 259 -21.20 4.22 -8.56
N LEU A 260 -21.56 2.95 -8.48
CA LEU A 260 -20.63 1.88 -8.12
C LEU A 260 -19.84 1.37 -9.33
N ARG A 261 -20.40 1.46 -10.55
CA ARG A 261 -19.73 1.02 -11.78
C ARG A 261 -18.57 1.92 -12.20
N TYR A 262 -18.64 3.23 -11.94
CA TYR A 262 -17.57 4.19 -12.22
C TYR A 262 -16.51 4.29 -11.10
N MET A 263 -16.60 3.45 -10.07
CA MET A 263 -15.54 3.31 -9.06
C MET A 263 -14.28 2.67 -9.67
N ASP A 264 -13.17 2.67 -8.92
CA ASP A 264 -11.99 1.91 -9.32
C ASP A 264 -12.36 0.44 -9.59
N ASN A 265 -11.73 -0.14 -10.62
CA ASN A 265 -12.07 -1.48 -11.12
C ASN A 265 -12.10 -2.57 -10.04
N ASP A 266 -11.22 -2.49 -9.05
CA ASP A 266 -11.16 -3.47 -7.94
C ASP A 266 -12.41 -3.38 -7.06
N TYR A 267 -12.91 -2.17 -6.76
CA TYR A 267 -14.15 -1.97 -5.98
C TYR A 267 -15.40 -2.28 -6.81
N ALA A 268 -15.41 -1.94 -8.11
CA ALA A 268 -16.53 -2.28 -8.98
C ALA A 268 -16.71 -3.80 -9.13
N LYS A 269 -15.61 -4.55 -9.27
CA LYS A 269 -15.63 -6.02 -9.25
C LYS A 269 -16.09 -6.55 -7.89
N LEU A 270 -15.66 -5.91 -6.80
CA LEU A 270 -16.09 -6.28 -5.44
C LEU A 270 -17.62 -6.09 -5.27
N ALA A 271 -18.18 -4.98 -5.75
CA ALA A 271 -19.62 -4.74 -5.71
C ALA A 271 -20.43 -5.80 -6.47
N ILE A 272 -19.99 -6.18 -7.67
CA ILE A 272 -20.68 -7.20 -8.50
C ILE A 272 -20.61 -8.60 -7.88
N SER A 273 -19.51 -8.91 -7.18
CA SER A 273 -19.30 -10.22 -6.53
C SER A 273 -19.94 -10.33 -5.14
N LEU A 274 -20.64 -9.29 -4.68
CA LEU A 274 -21.27 -9.29 -3.37
C LEU A 274 -22.40 -10.33 -3.31
N LYS A 275 -22.38 -11.16 -2.26
CA LYS A 275 -23.41 -12.18 -2.00
C LYS A 275 -24.12 -11.86 -0.70
N ILE A 276 -25.44 -12.07 -0.68
CA ILE A 276 -26.26 -11.87 0.52
C ILE A 276 -26.26 -13.16 1.35
N PRO A 277 -25.97 -13.10 2.66
CA PRO A 277 -26.06 -14.23 3.57
C PRO A 277 -27.54 -14.59 3.76
N GLY A 278 -28.03 -15.56 2.98
CA GLY A 278 -29.43 -16.01 3.02
C GLY A 278 -30.07 -16.21 1.64
N GLY A 279 -29.46 -15.67 0.57
CA GLY A 279 -29.91 -15.78 -0.82
C GLY A 279 -29.71 -17.17 -1.47
N GLY A 280 -29.64 -18.23 -0.67
CA GLY A 280 -29.83 -19.56 -1.21
C GLY A 280 -31.31 -19.66 -1.58
N LYS A 281 -31.63 -19.61 -2.89
CA LYS A 281 -32.96 -19.86 -3.46
C LYS A 281 -33.81 -20.66 -2.47
N LYS A 282 -34.69 -19.98 -1.73
CA LYS A 282 -35.79 -20.68 -1.07
C LYS A 282 -36.57 -21.29 -2.23
N LYS A 283 -36.31 -22.58 -2.49
CA LYS A 283 -37.27 -23.46 -3.15
C LYS A 283 -38.57 -23.17 -2.43
N SER A 284 -39.49 -22.52 -3.13
CA SER A 284 -40.86 -22.41 -2.68
C SER A 284 -41.31 -23.82 -2.33
N SER A 285 -41.46 -24.10 -1.04
CA SER A 285 -42.26 -25.21 -0.58
C SER A 285 -43.72 -24.81 -0.81
N ALA A 286 -44.11 -24.78 -2.09
CA ALA A 286 -45.49 -24.90 -2.51
C ALA A 286 -45.74 -26.41 -2.68
N GLY A 287 -46.03 -27.08 -1.56
CA GLY A 287 -46.77 -28.34 -1.59
C GLY A 287 -48.25 -27.99 -1.43
N GLY A 288 -49.19 -28.55 -2.17
CA GLY A 288 -49.11 -29.42 -3.33
C GLY A 288 -50.46 -29.33 -4.02
N ASP A 289 -50.46 -29.27 -5.35
CA ASP A 289 -51.67 -29.44 -6.15
C ASP A 289 -51.63 -30.79 -6.85
N ALA A 290 -52.82 -31.35 -6.95
CA ALA A 290 -53.16 -32.70 -7.33
C ALA A 290 -52.72 -33.06 -8.75
N GLY A 291 -52.50 -34.36 -8.95
CA GLY A 291 -52.03 -34.91 -10.21
C GLY A 291 -53.08 -34.92 -11.33
N ALA A 292 -52.56 -34.87 -12.56
CA ALA A 292 -53.10 -35.52 -13.77
C ALA A 292 -51.97 -35.42 -14.82
N ALA A 293 -51.29 -36.54 -15.11
CA ALA A 293 -51.51 -37.39 -16.28
C ALA A 293 -50.98 -36.77 -17.61
N ALA A 294 -49.96 -37.43 -18.16
CA ALA A 294 -49.41 -37.24 -19.50
C ALA A 294 -50.43 -37.57 -20.61
N PRO A 295 -50.15 -37.19 -21.87
CA PRO A 295 -49.49 -38.17 -22.73
C PRO A 295 -48.35 -37.63 -23.62
N GLU A 296 -47.49 -38.59 -23.98
CA GLU A 296 -46.62 -38.78 -25.16
C GLU A 296 -47.31 -38.35 -26.47
N GLU A 297 -46.70 -38.11 -27.63
CA GLU A 297 -45.39 -38.35 -28.26
C GLU A 297 -45.39 -37.43 -29.52
N ASP A 298 -44.24 -37.08 -30.09
CA ASP A 298 -43.99 -37.01 -31.54
C ASP A 298 -42.59 -36.39 -31.77
N GLU A 299 -41.66 -37.26 -32.14
CA GLU A 299 -40.41 -36.93 -32.81
C GLU A 299 -40.73 -36.36 -34.19
N ASP A 300 -40.07 -35.28 -34.63
CA ASP A 300 -39.72 -35.14 -36.05
C ASP A 300 -38.57 -34.16 -36.27
N GLU A 301 -37.58 -34.74 -36.93
CA GLU A 301 -36.38 -34.23 -37.56
C GLU A 301 -36.68 -33.15 -38.61
N TYR A 302 -36.03 -31.98 -38.54
CA TYR A 302 -35.78 -31.19 -39.75
C TYR A 302 -34.52 -30.32 -39.64
N ALA A 303 -33.52 -30.73 -40.41
CA ALA A 303 -32.31 -29.98 -40.68
C ALA A 303 -32.56 -28.86 -41.71
N GLY A 304 -31.91 -27.72 -41.50
CA GLY A 304 -31.41 -26.86 -42.59
C GLY A 304 -32.21 -25.61 -42.95
N GLY A 305 -31.48 -24.51 -43.13
CA GLY A 305 -31.96 -23.37 -43.94
C GLY A 305 -31.46 -22.01 -43.48
N LEU A 306 -30.46 -21.50 -44.19
CA LEU A 306 -29.94 -20.14 -44.09
C LEU A 306 -31.00 -19.06 -44.37
N CYS A 307 -30.83 -17.90 -43.75
CA CYS A 307 -30.84 -16.58 -44.41
C CYS A 307 -29.88 -15.66 -43.65
#